data_AF-A0A2E7SMQ3-F1
#
_entry.id   AF-A0A2E7SMQ3-F1
#
_cell.length_a   1.000
_cell.length_b   1.000
_cell.length_c   1.000
_cell.angle_alpha   90.00
_cell.angle_beta   90.00
_cell.angle_gamma   90.00
#
_symmetry.space_group_name_H-M   'P 1'
#
loop_
_entity.id
_entity.type
_entity.pdbx_description
1 polymer ?
#
loop_
_entity_poly.entity_id
_entity_poly.type
_entity_poly.pdbx_seq_one_letter_code
_entity_poly.pdbx_strand_id
1 'polypeptide(L)'
;MAHVGLVTAEGPVVIPMIYGREDQTLYLHGSPASRLLRDGRSAQLCVTVSLIDGLVVARSLMHHSMNYRSVVLMGEASIVDDFDEKTRALDVISDHVIPGRVEATRPHHD
;
A
#
# COMPACT_ATOMS: atom_id res chain seq x y z
N MET A 1 -4.67 -5.18 0.99
CA MET A 1 -4.08 -4.72 -0.28
C MET A 1 -4.41 -3.25 -0.48
N ALA A 2 -3.46 -2.46 -0.94
CA ALA A 2 -3.64 -1.04 -1.29
C ALA A 2 -3.64 -0.85 -2.80
N HIS A 3 -4.30 0.23 -3.24
CA HIS A 3 -4.22 0.78 -4.59
C HIS A 3 -3.54 2.14 -4.49
N VAL A 4 -2.34 2.25 -5.06
CA VAL A 4 -1.50 3.44 -4.95
C VAL A 4 -1.59 4.23 -6.25
N GLY A 5 -2.27 5.37 -6.19
CA GLY A 5 -2.40 6.35 -7.25
C GLY A 5 -1.23 7.33 -7.25
N LEU A 6 -0.67 7.59 -8.43
CA LEU A 6 0.33 8.63 -8.68
C LEU A 6 0.17 9.20 -10.10
N VAL A 7 0.69 10.40 -10.32
CA VAL A 7 0.76 11.01 -11.65
C VAL A 7 2.17 10.79 -12.20
N THR A 8 2.26 10.23 -13.41
CA THR A 8 3.53 10.09 -14.15
C THR A 8 3.52 10.99 -15.38
N ALA A 9 4.63 11.03 -16.12
CA ALA A 9 4.71 11.74 -17.39
C ALA A 9 3.71 11.20 -18.45
N GLU A 10 3.30 9.93 -18.35
CA GLU A 10 2.32 9.30 -19.24
C GLU A 10 0.88 9.52 -18.79
N GLY A 11 0.66 10.05 -17.58
CA GLY A 11 -0.65 10.29 -16.98
C GLY A 11 -0.85 9.59 -15.62
N PRO A 12 -2.07 9.64 -15.06
CA PRO A 12 -2.36 9.01 -13.78
C PRO A 12 -2.33 7.49 -13.90
N VAL A 13 -1.72 6.83 -12.91
CA VAL A 13 -1.69 5.37 -12.82
C VAL A 13 -2.07 4.93 -11.40
N VAL A 14 -2.66 3.74 -11.29
CA VAL A 14 -3.00 3.12 -10.00
C VAL A 14 -2.37 1.74 -9.94
N ILE A 15 -1.53 1.51 -8.94
CA ILE A 15 -0.74 0.28 -8.80
C ILE A 15 -1.24 -0.49 -7.57
N PRO A 16 -1.74 -1.73 -7.72
CA PRO A 16 -2.09 -2.57 -6.58
C PRO A 16 -0.82 -3.14 -5.93
N MET A 17 -0.73 -3.08 -4.59
CA MET A 17 0.38 -3.68 -3.84
C MET A 17 0.03 -4.02 -2.39
N ILE A 18 0.91 -4.82 -1.78
CA ILE A 18 0.95 -4.97 -0.32
C ILE A 18 1.53 -3.71 0.31
N TYR A 19 1.22 -3.51 1.58
CA TYR A 19 1.73 -2.39 2.37
C TYR A 19 1.92 -2.87 3.82
N GLY A 20 2.72 -2.11 4.56
CA GLY A 20 2.87 -2.24 6.00
C GLY A 20 2.47 -0.93 6.65
N ARG A 21 1.89 -1.00 7.84
CA ARG A 21 1.60 0.20 8.63
C ARG A 21 2.24 0.04 10.00
N GLU A 22 2.97 1.07 10.41
CA GLU A 22 3.49 1.24 11.76
C GLU A 22 3.10 2.64 12.25
N ASP A 23 2.36 2.70 13.36
CA ASP A 23 1.80 3.94 13.89
C ASP A 23 1.04 4.79 12.84
N GLN A 24 1.62 5.91 12.44
CA GLN A 24 1.10 6.85 11.43
C GLN A 24 1.84 6.76 10.09
N THR A 25 2.81 5.85 9.97
CA THR A 25 3.61 5.65 8.76
C THR A 25 3.09 4.47 7.96
N LEU A 26 2.93 4.68 6.66
CA LEU A 26 2.57 3.63 5.71
C LEU A 26 3.79 3.31 4.85
N TYR A 27 4.31 2.10 4.98
CA TYR A 27 5.43 1.61 4.18
C TYR A 27 4.92 0.92 2.91
N LEU A 28 5.48 1.35 1.78
CA LEU A 28 5.28 0.75 0.47
C LEU A 28 6.60 0.16 -0.01
N HIS A 29 6.54 -0.97 -0.70
CA HIS A 29 7.73 -1.61 -1.27
C HIS A 29 7.47 -2.03 -2.71
N GLY A 30 8.53 -2.05 -3.51
CA GLY A 30 8.50 -2.54 -4.87
C GLY A 30 9.89 -2.62 -5.47
N SER A 31 9.96 -3.15 -6.69
CA SER A 31 11.19 -3.15 -7.46
C SER A 31 11.68 -1.71 -7.71
N PRO A 32 13.00 -1.44 -7.69
CA PRO A 32 13.57 -0.16 -8.12
C PRO A 32 13.17 0.25 -9.54
N ALA A 33 12.87 -0.73 -10.41
CA ALA A 33 12.39 -0.52 -11.78
C ALA A 33 10.86 -0.36 -11.87
N SER A 34 10.13 -0.35 -10.77
CA SER A 34 8.69 -0.11 -10.77
C SER A 34 8.38 1.39 -10.97
N ARG A 35 7.22 1.68 -11.55
CA ARG A 35 6.73 3.06 -11.72
C ARG A 35 6.65 3.80 -10.38
N LEU A 36 6.17 3.14 -9.33
CA LEU A 36 6.12 3.73 -7.99
C LEU A 36 7.50 4.18 -7.51
N LEU A 37 8.52 3.33 -7.61
CA LEU A 37 9.85 3.64 -7.08
C LEU A 37 10.65 4.59 -7.96
N ARG A 38 10.29 4.78 -9.23
CA ARG A 38 10.89 5.80 -10.10
C ARG A 38 10.22 7.16 -9.95
N ASP A 39 8.90 7.18 -10.07
CA ASP A 39 8.12 8.40 -10.24
C ASP A 39 7.43 8.84 -8.93
N GLY A 40 7.35 7.94 -7.94
CA GLY A 40 6.74 8.19 -6.63
C GLY A 40 7.70 8.78 -5.59
N ARG A 41 8.97 8.98 -5.95
CA ARG A 41 9.99 9.61 -5.08
C ARG A 41 9.65 11.08 -4.89
N SER A 42 9.34 11.52 -3.67
CA SER A 42 8.93 12.90 -3.37
C SER A 42 7.69 13.34 -4.16
N ALA A 43 6.81 12.39 -4.48
CA ALA A 43 5.58 12.66 -5.18
C ALA A 43 4.38 12.62 -4.22
N GLN A 44 3.36 13.40 -4.55
CA GLN A 44 2.05 13.25 -3.91
C GLN A 44 1.42 11.93 -4.35
N LEU A 45 1.18 11.05 -3.39
CA LEU A 45 0.50 9.78 -3.59
C LEU A 45 -0.92 9.84 -3.04
N CYS A 46 -1.81 9.06 -3.66
CA CYS A 46 -3.12 8.74 -3.13
C CYS A 46 -3.20 7.23 -2.90
N VAL A 47 -3.24 6.80 -1.64
CA VAL A 47 -3.30 5.38 -1.29
C VAL A 47 -4.71 5.04 -0.83
N THR A 48 -5.36 4.12 -1.55
CA THR A 48 -6.71 3.64 -1.19
C THR A 48 -6.66 2.19 -0.75
N VAL A 49 -7.26 1.90 0.40
CA VAL A 49 -7.52 0.52 0.85
C VAL A 49 -9.02 0.35 0.95
N SER A 50 -9.55 -0.69 0.32
CA SER A 50 -10.97 -1.04 0.37
C SER A 50 -11.13 -2.50 0.75
N LEU A 51 -12.07 -2.79 1.64
CA LEU A 51 -12.51 -4.12 2.03
C LEU A 51 -14.00 -4.25 1.72
N ILE A 52 -14.36 -5.21 0.87
CA ILE A 52 -15.76 -5.50 0.55
C ILE A 52 -16.27 -6.54 1.54
N ASP A 53 -17.32 -6.16 2.28
CA ASP A 53 -17.89 -6.99 3.35
C ASP A 53 -19.19 -7.69 2.92
N GLY A 54 -19.84 -7.21 1.84
CA GLY A 54 -21.00 -7.88 1.28
C GLY A 54 -21.74 -7.08 0.22
N LEU A 55 -22.66 -7.73 -0.47
CA LEU A 55 -23.56 -7.10 -1.44
C LEU A 55 -24.87 -6.70 -0.75
N VAL A 56 -25.37 -5.51 -1.06
CA VAL A 56 -26.71 -5.06 -0.68
C VAL A 56 -27.62 -5.29 -1.87
N VAL A 57 -28.46 -6.33 -1.79
CA VAL A 57 -29.40 -6.70 -2.86
C VAL A 57 -30.81 -6.27 -2.48
N ALA A 58 -31.24 -5.14 -3.03
CA ALA A 58 -32.55 -4.55 -2.78
C ALA A 58 -33.63 -5.01 -3.78
N ARG A 59 -34.88 -4.57 -3.61
CA ARG A 59 -35.97 -4.86 -4.57
C ARG A 59 -35.88 -4.06 -5.87
N SER A 60 -35.26 -2.87 -5.83
CA SER A 60 -34.99 -2.03 -7.00
C SER A 60 -33.49 -1.90 -7.22
N LEU A 61 -33.06 -1.92 -8.48
CA LEU A 61 -31.64 -1.82 -8.85
C LEU A 61 -31.00 -0.51 -8.38
N MET A 62 -31.78 0.57 -8.29
CA MET A 62 -31.31 1.88 -7.79
C MET A 62 -30.88 1.85 -6.31
N HIS A 63 -31.22 0.79 -5.57
CA HIS A 63 -30.84 0.60 -4.18
C HIS A 63 -29.88 -0.57 -3.99
N HIS A 64 -29.35 -1.14 -5.07
CA HIS A 64 -28.23 -2.06 -4.96
C HIS A 64 -26.97 -1.30 -4.53
N SER A 65 -26.17 -1.94 -3.69
CA SER A 65 -24.91 -1.36 -3.22
C SER A 65 -23.98 -2.45 -2.69
N MET A 66 -22.95 -2.03 -1.96
CA MET A 66 -22.03 -2.90 -1.24
C MET A 66 -21.81 -2.35 0.17
N ASN A 67 -21.76 -3.25 1.15
CA ASN A 67 -21.15 -2.94 2.43
C ASN A 67 -19.64 -2.99 2.24
N TYR A 68 -18.95 -1.89 2.52
CA TYR A 68 -17.49 -1.83 2.43
C TYR A 68 -16.92 -0.92 3.50
N ARG A 69 -15.65 -1.14 3.82
CA ARG A 69 -14.81 -0.24 4.60
C ARG A 69 -13.72 0.27 3.70
N SER A 70 -13.41 1.56 3.76
CA SER A 70 -12.28 2.10 3.02
C SER A 70 -11.61 3.25 3.76
N VAL A 71 -10.36 3.48 3.39
CA VAL A 71 -9.59 4.66 3.76
C VAL A 71 -8.85 5.17 2.53
N VAL A 72 -8.80 6.49 2.39
CA VAL A 72 -7.99 7.19 1.39
C VAL A 72 -6.96 8.02 2.13
N LEU A 73 -5.68 7.72 1.93
CA LEU A 73 -4.56 8.47 2.47
C LEU A 73 -3.95 9.29 1.34
N MET A 74 -3.71 10.57 1.60
CA MET A 74 -3.02 11.46 0.67
C MET A 74 -1.80 12.04 1.38
N GLY A 75 -0.66 12.05 0.70
CA GLY A 75 0.56 12.59 1.27
C GLY A 75 1.73 12.51 0.31
N GLU A 76 2.80 13.21 0.68
CA GLU A 76 4.06 13.12 -0.04
C GLU A 76 4.83 11.87 0.40
N ALA A 77 5.27 11.07 -0.56
CA ALA A 77 6.10 9.91 -0.26
C ALA A 77 7.57 10.29 -0.17
N SER A 78 8.25 9.81 0.87
CA SER A 78 9.69 9.86 1.03
C SER A 78 10.33 8.51 0.72
N ILE A 79 11.58 8.52 0.25
CA ILE A 79 12.37 7.30 0.08
C ILE A 79 12.92 6.89 1.45
N VAL A 80 12.98 5.58 1.68
CA VAL A 80 13.67 4.98 2.84
C VAL A 80 15.05 4.50 2.38
N ASP A 81 16.07 5.27 2.74
CA ASP A 81 17.43 5.11 2.24
C ASP A 81 18.28 4.31 3.22
N ASP A 82 18.12 4.64 4.50
CA ASP A 82 18.79 4.05 5.64
C ASP A 82 18.52 2.55 5.72
N PHE A 83 19.57 1.76 6.00
CA PHE A 83 19.47 0.31 5.99
C PHE A 83 18.62 -0.21 7.16
N ASP A 84 18.76 0.36 8.36
CA ASP A 84 18.02 -0.08 9.53
C ASP A 84 16.53 0.25 9.38
N GLU A 85 16.19 1.43 8.85
CA GLU A 85 14.79 1.74 8.54
C GLU A 85 14.23 0.87 7.41
N LYS A 86 15.02 0.59 6.36
CA LYS A 86 14.59 -0.24 5.24
C LYS A 86 14.28 -1.67 5.67
N THR A 87 15.14 -2.26 6.51
CA THR A 87 14.93 -3.61 7.06
C THR A 87 13.71 -3.65 7.96
N ARG A 88 13.55 -2.66 8.86
CA ARG A 88 12.33 -2.48 9.67
C ARG A 88 11.07 -2.36 8.81
N ALA A 89 11.09 -1.55 7.77
CA ALA A 89 9.95 -1.37 6.87
C ALA A 89 9.55 -2.68 6.17
N LEU A 90 10.54 -3.48 5.75
CA LEU A 90 10.31 -4.80 5.16
C LEU A 90 9.72 -5.79 6.16
N ASP A 91 10.16 -5.75 7.42
CA ASP A 91 9.60 -6.56 8.50
C ASP A 91 8.14 -6.18 8.77
N VAL A 92 7.86 -4.88 8.91
CA VAL A 92 6.49 -4.35 9.09
C VAL A 92 5.58 -4.77 7.95
N ILE A 93 6.03 -4.67 6.68
CA ILE A 93 5.25 -5.12 5.52
C ILE A 93 5.01 -6.63 5.59
N SER A 94 6.03 -7.42 5.93
CA SER A 94 5.94 -8.88 5.95
C SER A 94 4.97 -9.37 7.01
N ASP A 95 5.09 -8.89 8.25
CA ASP A 95 4.24 -9.29 9.36
C ASP A 95 2.81 -8.74 9.24
N HIS A 96 2.61 -7.61 8.54
CA HIS A 96 1.28 -7.12 8.22
C HIS A 96 0.51 -8.10 7.32
N VAL A 97 1.20 -8.78 6.41
CA VAL A 97 0.58 -9.75 5.48
C VAL A 97 0.52 -11.14 6.10
N ILE A 98 1.57 -11.58 6.79
CA ILE A 98 1.70 -12.89 7.40
C ILE A 98 2.23 -12.70 8.83
N PRO A 99 1.35 -12.63 9.84
CA PRO A 99 1.79 -12.40 11.22
C PRO A 99 2.83 -13.41 11.70
N GLY A 100 3.94 -12.91 12.27
CA GLY A 100 5.05 -13.71 12.80
C GLY A 100 5.98 -14.29 11.73
N ARG A 101 5.90 -13.82 10.48
CA ARG A 101 6.71 -14.35 9.38
C ARG A 101 8.18 -14.04 9.58
N VAL A 102 8.50 -12.85 10.09
CA VAL A 102 9.87 -12.35 10.24
C VAL A 102 10.73 -13.31 11.09
N GLU A 103 10.21 -13.79 12.23
CA GLU A 103 10.90 -14.73 13.13
C GLU A 103 11.28 -16.06 12.45
N ALA A 104 10.53 -16.45 11.42
CA ALA A 104 10.74 -17.67 10.65
C ALA A 104 11.57 -17.43 9.37
N THR A 105 12.31 -16.33 9.30
CA THR A 105 13.21 -16.00 8.18
C THR A 105 14.64 -15.80 8.65
N ARG A 106 15.58 -15.86 7.70
CA ARG A 106 16.97 -15.49 7.96
C ARG A 106 17.10 -13.96 8.09
N PRO A 107 18.15 -13.44 8.74
CA PRO A 107 18.39 -12.00 8.83
C PRO A 107 18.50 -11.33 7.45
N HIS A 108 18.14 -10.05 7.42
CA HIS A 108 18.39 -9.16 6.28
C HIS A 108 19.89 -9.09 5.97
N HIS A 109 20.18 -8.81 4.71
CA HIS A 109 21.51 -8.66 4.13
C HIS A 109 21.36 -7.75 2.90
N ASP A 110 22.39 -6.97 2.59
CA ASP A 110 22.47 -6.19 1.36
C ASP A 110 22.79 -7.05 0.12
#